data_AF-A0A847N456-F1
#
_entry.id   AF-A0A847N456-F1
#
_cell.length_a   1.000
_cell.length_b   1.000
_cell.length_c   1.000
_cell.angle_alpha   90.00
_cell.angle_beta   90.00
_cell.angle_gamma   90.00
#
_symmetry.space_group_name_H-M   'P 1'
#
loop_
_entity.id
_entity.type
_entity.pdbx_description
1 polymer ?
#
loop_
_entity_poly.entity_id
_entity_poly.type
_entity_poly.pdbx_seq_one_letter_code
_entity_poly.pdbx_strand_id
1 'polypeptide(L)'
;MKKPHWVDALFSKKSYLRDDGSFHVRKLLFRTFIAMLFIFTLYFIGYRIYSGLGLDENVVVQTFIDDFGVLGVALYVFIVDLFVLPLSVDLMWPFVLEWHPLMIIAVMGTASVAGAFCAYLFGRLVGLIPVFRKWVLKQSGTHTETLITKYGIWAIVISGLTPLPFSTICTVAGIVELKVHHVLLSSLIRYVRMGIYYLIFAGLIVIG
;
A
#
# COMPACT_ATOMS: atom_id res chain seq x y z
N MET A 1 16.95 30.89 -0.86
CA MET A 1 17.48 30.05 -1.96
C MET A 1 16.31 29.59 -2.82
N LYS A 2 16.27 29.93 -4.12
CA LYS A 2 15.22 29.48 -5.04
C LYS A 2 15.34 27.96 -5.20
N LYS A 3 14.30 27.21 -4.80
CA LYS A 3 14.25 25.77 -5.06
C LYS A 3 14.30 25.56 -6.58
N PRO A 4 15.09 24.60 -7.07
CA PRO A 4 15.18 24.35 -8.49
C PRO A 4 13.85 23.75 -8.99
N HIS A 5 13.41 24.17 -10.18
CA HIS A 5 12.08 23.90 -10.74
C HIS A 5 11.68 22.41 -10.77
N TRP A 6 12.65 21.50 -10.79
CA TRP A 6 12.42 20.05 -10.73
C TRP A 6 11.93 19.57 -9.36
N VAL A 7 12.34 20.25 -8.27
CA VAL A 7 11.88 19.94 -6.90
C VAL A 7 10.41 20.35 -6.75
N ASP A 8 10.05 21.55 -7.22
CA ASP A 8 8.66 22.03 -7.16
C ASP A 8 7.75 21.20 -8.07
N ALA A 9 8.24 20.67 -9.20
CA ALA A 9 7.49 19.76 -10.07
C ALA A 9 7.29 18.36 -9.46
N LEU A 10 8.16 17.94 -8.53
CA LEU A 10 8.05 16.67 -7.80
C LEU A 10 6.95 16.74 -6.74
N PHE A 11 6.84 17.88 -6.05
CA PHE A 11 5.88 18.12 -4.95
C PHE A 11 4.61 18.88 -5.36
N SER A 12 4.53 19.33 -6.62
CA SER A 12 3.32 19.94 -7.18
C SER A 12 2.15 18.94 -7.21
N LYS A 13 1.01 19.32 -6.63
CA LYS A 13 -0.32 18.67 -6.71
C LYS A 13 -0.87 18.54 -8.15
N LYS A 14 -0.02 18.50 -9.19
CA LYS A 14 -0.48 18.23 -10.55
C LYS A 14 -0.89 16.77 -10.66
N SER A 15 -2.20 16.62 -10.84
CA SER A 15 -2.97 15.38 -10.95
C SER A 15 -2.32 14.32 -11.85
N TYR A 16 -2.41 13.07 -11.41
CA TYR A 16 -2.05 11.88 -12.20
C TYR A 16 -3.07 11.60 -13.33
N LEU A 17 -4.21 12.30 -13.29
CA LEU A 17 -5.28 12.27 -14.27
C LEU A 17 -5.16 13.51 -15.17
N ARG A 18 -5.36 13.30 -16.47
CA ARG A 18 -5.67 14.38 -17.42
C ARG A 18 -7.05 14.97 -17.09
N ASP A 19 -7.34 16.18 -17.59
CA ASP A 19 -8.65 16.82 -17.45
C ASP A 19 -9.81 16.00 -18.07
N ASP A 20 -9.48 15.00 -18.90
CA ASP A 20 -10.41 14.01 -19.50
C ASP A 20 -10.62 12.73 -18.64
N GLY A 21 -9.98 12.65 -17.47
CA GLY A 21 -10.00 11.49 -16.59
C GLY A 21 -9.24 10.27 -17.13
N SER A 22 -8.30 10.42 -18.07
CA SER A 22 -7.39 9.37 -18.50
C SER A 22 -6.08 9.41 -17.71
N PHE A 23 -5.51 8.24 -17.45
CA PHE A 23 -4.25 8.11 -16.72
C PHE A 23 -3.07 8.58 -17.56
N HIS A 24 -2.17 9.39 -16.99
CA HIS A 24 -0.80 9.49 -17.50
C HIS A 24 -0.02 8.22 -17.14
N VAL A 25 -0.35 7.08 -17.76
CA VAL A 25 0.16 5.75 -17.39
C VAL A 25 1.69 5.74 -17.31
N ARG A 26 2.37 6.35 -18.28
CA ARG A 26 3.85 6.46 -18.30
C ARG A 26 4.40 7.26 -17.11
N LYS A 27 3.74 8.37 -16.75
CA LYS A 27 4.18 9.25 -15.65
C LYS A 27 3.86 8.64 -14.28
N LEU A 28 2.71 7.96 -14.16
CA LEU A 28 2.32 7.20 -12.98
C LEU A 28 3.29 6.04 -12.74
N LEU A 29 3.52 5.19 -13.76
CA LEU A 29 4.46 4.08 -13.67
C LEU A 29 5.87 4.55 -13.34
N PHE A 30 6.37 5.61 -13.98
CA PHE A 30 7.71 6.13 -13.70
C PHE A 30 7.85 6.68 -12.28
N ARG A 31 6.86 7.44 -11.79
CA ARG A 31 6.87 7.96 -10.40
C ARG A 31 6.72 6.84 -9.37
N THR A 32 5.84 5.87 -9.65
CA THR A 32 5.68 4.66 -8.84
C THR A 32 6.97 3.87 -8.80
N PHE A 33 7.64 3.66 -9.94
CA PHE A 33 8.90 2.96 -10.03
C PHE A 33 10.01 3.68 -9.26
N ILE A 34 10.12 5.01 -9.38
CA ILE A 34 11.07 5.81 -8.58
C ILE A 34 10.75 5.70 -7.08
N ALA A 35 9.49 5.81 -6.68
CA ALA A 35 9.10 5.68 -5.28
C ALA A 35 9.41 4.27 -4.73
N MET A 36 9.14 3.23 -5.52
CA MET A 36 9.51 1.85 -5.20
C MET A 36 11.02 1.71 -5.05
N LEU A 37 11.80 2.23 -6.01
CA LEU A 37 13.26 2.18 -5.95
C LEU A 37 13.82 2.96 -4.76
N PHE A 38 13.22 4.09 -4.41
CA PHE A 38 13.59 4.89 -3.24
C PHE A 38 13.31 4.16 -1.92
N ILE A 39 12.08 3.65 -1.72
CA ILE A 39 11.71 2.85 -0.55
C ILE A 39 12.63 1.62 -0.46
N PHE A 40 12.88 0.97 -1.60
CA PHE A 40 13.78 -0.18 -1.69
C PHE A 40 15.23 0.17 -1.31
N THR A 41 15.73 1.33 -1.73
CA THR A 41 17.09 1.79 -1.41
C THR A 41 17.22 2.07 0.09
N LEU A 42 16.23 2.73 0.69
CA LEU A 42 16.18 2.94 2.13
C LEU A 42 16.17 1.62 2.89
N TYR A 43 15.39 0.65 2.42
CA TYR A 43 15.34 -0.70 2.99
C TYR A 43 16.71 -1.38 2.93
N PHE A 44 17.35 -1.38 1.76
CA PHE A 44 18.65 -2.00 1.55
C PHE A 44 19.72 -1.37 2.45
N ILE A 45 19.75 -0.05 2.56
CA ILE A 45 20.65 0.66 3.47
C ILE A 45 20.35 0.28 4.92
N GLY A 46 19.08 0.26 5.32
CA GLY A 46 18.65 -0.13 6.65
C GLY A 46 19.09 -1.54 7.00
N TYR A 47 18.90 -2.50 6.09
CA TYR A 47 19.36 -3.88 6.25
C TYR A 47 20.89 -3.96 6.41
N ARG A 48 21.65 -3.26 5.57
CA ARG A 48 23.12 -3.24 5.65
C ARG A 48 23.64 -2.65 6.96
N ILE A 49 22.97 -1.62 7.49
CA ILE A 49 23.29 -1.04 8.80
C ILE A 49 22.91 -2.03 9.90
N TYR A 50 21.73 -2.65 9.83
CA TYR A 50 21.27 -3.64 10.78
C TYR A 50 22.25 -4.81 10.90
N SER A 51 22.63 -5.42 9.77
CA SER A 51 23.62 -6.51 9.72
C SER A 51 25.04 -6.04 10.09
N GLY A 52 25.39 -4.79 9.76
CA GLY A 52 26.70 -4.22 10.08
C GLY A 52 26.88 -3.89 11.56
N LEU A 53 25.78 -3.68 12.30
CA LEU A 53 25.77 -3.41 13.74
C LEU A 53 25.69 -4.69 14.58
N GLY A 54 25.61 -5.88 13.96
CA GLY A 54 25.44 -7.15 14.67
C GLY A 54 24.12 -7.24 15.45
N LEU A 55 23.09 -6.48 15.03
CA LEU A 55 21.80 -6.46 15.71
C LEU A 55 21.02 -7.78 15.53
N ASP A 56 21.39 -8.50 14.49
CA ASP A 56 21.00 -9.86 14.13
C ASP A 56 21.31 -10.89 15.23
N GLU A 57 22.39 -10.71 15.99
CA GLU A 57 22.75 -11.61 17.10
C GLU A 57 22.18 -11.16 18.47
N ASN A 58 21.52 -10.00 18.53
CA ASN A 58 20.98 -9.52 19.80
C ASN A 58 19.73 -10.30 20.22
N VAL A 59 19.84 -10.99 21.36
CA VAL A 59 18.75 -11.79 21.96
C VAL A 59 17.47 -10.98 22.12
N VAL A 60 17.56 -9.72 22.53
CA VAL A 60 16.38 -8.83 22.72
C VAL A 60 15.64 -8.58 21.40
N VAL A 61 16.37 -8.44 20.30
CA VAL A 61 15.79 -8.20 18.97
C VAL A 61 15.12 -9.47 18.47
N GLN A 62 15.77 -10.63 18.63
CA GLN A 62 15.19 -11.91 18.24
C GLN A 62 13.92 -12.23 19.05
N THR A 63 13.95 -12.04 20.38
CA THR A 63 12.75 -12.22 21.21
C THR A 63 11.62 -11.27 20.78
N PHE A 64 11.93 -10.01 20.42
CA PHE A 64 10.90 -9.10 19.91
C PHE A 64 10.32 -9.56 18.56
N ILE A 65 11.14 -10.06 17.64
CA ILE A 65 10.69 -10.58 16.34
C ILE A 65 9.80 -11.81 16.55
N ASP A 66 10.19 -12.72 17.43
CA ASP A 66 9.44 -13.93 17.76
C ASP A 66 8.11 -13.60 18.44
N ASP A 67 8.12 -12.68 19.41
CA ASP A 67 6.92 -12.21 20.12
C ASP A 67 5.97 -11.44 19.19
N PHE A 68 6.51 -10.64 18.26
CA PHE A 68 5.71 -9.96 17.25
C PHE A 68 5.06 -11.00 16.32
N GLY A 69 5.87 -11.93 15.82
CA GLY A 69 5.43 -13.16 15.15
C GLY A 69 4.40 -12.95 14.04
N VAL A 70 3.66 -14.03 13.76
CA VAL A 70 2.64 -14.08 12.71
C VAL A 70 1.47 -13.13 12.99
N LEU A 71 1.07 -13.05 14.27
CA LEU A 71 -0.07 -12.24 14.69
C LEU A 71 0.22 -10.75 14.57
N GLY A 72 1.39 -10.29 15.01
CA GLY A 72 1.80 -8.88 14.97
C GLY A 72 1.90 -8.38 13.53
N VAL A 73 2.49 -9.17 12.63
CA VAL A 73 2.52 -8.85 11.20
C VAL A 73 1.11 -8.77 10.62
N ALA A 74 0.25 -9.74 10.91
CA ALA A 74 -1.12 -9.73 10.43
C ALA A 74 -1.90 -8.50 10.94
N LEU A 75 -1.78 -8.17 12.23
CA LEU A 75 -2.44 -7.01 12.84
C LEU A 75 -1.91 -5.69 12.26
N TYR A 76 -0.60 -5.56 12.09
CA TYR A 76 -0.01 -4.38 11.48
C TYR A 76 -0.55 -4.16 10.06
N VAL A 77 -0.49 -5.20 9.22
CA VAL A 77 -0.97 -5.13 7.84
C VAL A 77 -2.46 -4.80 7.80
N PHE A 78 -3.25 -5.45 8.66
CA PHE A 78 -4.68 -5.19 8.79
C PHE A 78 -4.97 -3.73 9.17
N ILE A 79 -4.31 -3.19 10.19
CA ILE A 79 -4.52 -1.81 10.67
C ILE A 79 -4.09 -0.80 9.61
N VAL A 80 -2.96 -1.03 8.94
CA VAL A 80 -2.45 -0.14 7.89
C VAL A 80 -3.38 -0.11 6.68
N ASP A 81 -3.97 -1.24 6.29
CA ASP A 81 -4.91 -1.28 5.16
C ASP A 81 -6.36 -0.96 5.56
N LEU A 82 -6.69 -0.99 6.86
CA LEU A 82 -7.97 -0.53 7.41
C LEU A 82 -8.05 1.00 7.45
N PHE A 83 -6.99 1.65 7.93
CA PHE A 83 -6.95 3.09 8.12
C PHE A 83 -6.16 3.78 7.01
N VAL A 84 -6.49 5.05 6.74
CA VAL A 84 -5.69 5.89 5.83
C VAL A 84 -4.47 6.40 6.58
N LEU A 85 -3.51 5.52 6.85
CA LEU A 85 -2.25 5.83 7.51
C LEU A 85 -1.15 6.12 6.48
N PRO A 86 -0.17 6.99 6.78
CA PRO A 86 1.00 7.20 5.94
C PRO A 86 2.03 6.04 6.04
N LEU A 87 1.62 4.91 6.62
CA LEU A 87 2.42 3.72 6.78
C LEU A 87 2.20 2.77 5.60
N SER A 88 3.22 2.01 5.24
CA SER A 88 3.11 0.98 4.22
C SER A 88 3.19 -0.41 4.85
N VAL A 89 2.47 -1.35 4.24
CA VAL A 89 2.60 -2.80 4.50
C VAL A 89 4.01 -3.32 4.21
N ASP A 90 4.77 -2.59 3.40
CA ASP A 90 6.13 -2.98 2.99
C ASP A 90 7.15 -2.86 4.14
N LEU A 91 6.80 -2.21 5.26
CA LEU A 91 7.65 -2.16 6.45
C LEU A 91 7.76 -3.53 7.15
N MET A 92 6.87 -4.48 6.86
CA MET A 92 6.90 -5.81 7.47
C MET A 92 7.88 -6.77 6.81
N TRP A 93 8.42 -6.44 5.62
CA TRP A 93 9.34 -7.33 4.91
C TRP A 93 10.50 -7.86 5.79
N PRO A 94 11.20 -7.07 6.63
CA PRO A 94 12.33 -7.59 7.40
C PRO A 94 11.93 -8.69 8.38
N PHE A 95 10.71 -8.61 8.91
CA PHE A 95 10.19 -9.54 9.92
C PHE A 95 9.69 -10.85 9.32
N VAL A 96 9.46 -10.90 8.00
CA VAL A 96 8.86 -12.05 7.33
C VAL A 96 9.80 -12.75 6.35
N LEU A 97 10.99 -12.20 6.08
CA LEU A 97 11.93 -12.75 5.08
C LEU A 97 12.34 -14.20 5.37
N GLU A 98 12.41 -14.58 6.64
CA GLU A 98 12.79 -15.93 7.07
C GLU A 98 11.62 -16.92 7.00
N TRP A 99 10.39 -16.44 6.80
CA TRP A 99 9.20 -17.30 6.78
C TRP A 99 9.03 -18.01 5.44
N HIS A 100 8.29 -19.11 5.47
CA HIS A 100 7.96 -19.84 4.25
C HIS A 100 7.13 -18.93 3.29
N PRO A 101 7.42 -18.90 1.97
CA PRO A 101 6.84 -17.90 1.06
C PRO A 101 5.32 -17.94 0.97
N LEU A 102 4.75 -19.15 0.99
CA LEU A 102 3.30 -19.34 1.01
C LEU A 102 2.67 -18.76 2.28
N MET A 103 3.37 -18.82 3.41
CA MET A 103 2.90 -18.28 4.68
C MET A 103 2.88 -16.75 4.64
N ILE A 104 3.92 -16.12 4.12
CA ILE A 104 3.99 -14.66 3.93
C ILE A 104 2.82 -14.19 3.07
N ILE A 105 2.63 -14.80 1.90
CA ILE A 105 1.59 -14.43 0.94
C ILE A 105 0.20 -14.66 1.55
N ALA A 106 -0.01 -15.77 2.25
CA ALA A 106 -1.27 -16.06 2.91
C ALA A 106 -1.56 -15.06 4.03
N VAL A 107 -0.64 -14.85 4.97
CA VAL A 107 -0.85 -14.00 6.15
C VAL A 107 -0.97 -12.53 5.75
N MET A 108 0.01 -11.99 5.04
CA MET A 108 -0.02 -10.57 4.62
C MET A 108 -1.13 -10.31 3.61
N GLY A 109 -1.36 -11.23 2.67
CA GLY A 109 -2.43 -11.10 1.68
C GLY A 109 -3.82 -11.13 2.32
N THR A 110 -4.09 -12.09 3.20
CA THR A 110 -5.38 -12.20 3.90
C THR A 110 -5.63 -11.01 4.82
N ALA A 111 -4.65 -10.64 5.65
CA ALA A 111 -4.74 -9.47 6.53
C ALA A 111 -5.00 -8.18 5.75
N SER A 112 -4.32 -8.03 4.61
CA SER A 112 -4.48 -6.88 3.72
C SER A 112 -5.87 -6.81 3.09
N VAL A 113 -6.36 -7.93 2.53
CA VAL A 113 -7.71 -7.99 1.95
C VAL A 113 -8.77 -7.76 3.02
N ALA A 114 -8.60 -8.32 4.22
CA ALA A 114 -9.51 -8.10 5.33
C ALA A 114 -9.52 -6.62 5.77
N GLY A 115 -8.36 -6.00 5.93
CA GLY A 115 -8.24 -4.58 6.29
C GLY A 115 -8.89 -3.68 5.25
N ALA A 116 -8.59 -3.89 3.98
CA ALA A 116 -9.17 -3.14 2.87
C ALA A 116 -10.68 -3.34 2.73
N PHE A 117 -11.18 -4.55 3.00
CA PHE A 117 -12.61 -4.83 3.02
C PHE A 117 -13.31 -4.10 4.18
N CYS A 118 -12.72 -4.09 5.37
CA CYS A 118 -13.20 -3.30 6.49
C CYS A 118 -13.16 -1.79 6.20
N ALA A 119 -12.12 -1.29 5.51
CA ALA A 119 -12.05 0.10 5.04
C ALA A 119 -13.19 0.44 4.07
N TYR A 120 -13.53 -0.49 3.16
CA TYR A 120 -14.69 -0.36 2.27
C TYR A 120 -16.01 -0.30 3.05
N LEU A 121 -16.22 -1.18 4.04
CA LEU A 121 -17.41 -1.16 4.87
C LEU A 121 -17.52 0.14 5.68
N PHE A 122 -16.39 0.61 6.22
CA PHE A 122 -16.31 1.90 6.91
C PHE A 122 -16.68 3.05 5.97
N GLY A 123 -16.13 3.05 4.75
CA GLY A 123 -16.49 4.02 3.71
C GLY A 123 -17.98 4.00 3.38
N ARG A 124 -18.60 2.82 3.33
CA ARG A 124 -20.04 2.68 3.09
C ARG A 124 -20.88 3.26 4.23
N LEU A 125 -20.49 3.00 5.48
CA LEU A 125 -21.14 3.60 6.66
C LEU A 125 -21.01 5.11 6.66
N VAL A 126 -19.80 5.62 6.42
CA VAL A 126 -19.50 7.06 6.38
C VAL A 126 -20.25 7.75 5.23
N GLY A 127 -20.41 7.06 4.10
CA GLY A 127 -21.13 7.53 2.92
C GLY A 127 -22.61 7.84 3.18
N LEU A 128 -23.24 7.16 4.15
CA LEU A 128 -24.64 7.40 4.55
C LEU A 128 -24.83 8.78 5.18
N ILE A 129 -23.79 9.35 5.80
CA ILE A 129 -23.86 10.64 6.48
C ILE A 129 -23.32 11.74 5.55
N PRO A 130 -24.16 12.66 5.04
CA PRO A 130 -23.77 13.59 3.97
C PRO A 130 -22.64 14.56 4.38
N VAL A 131 -22.54 14.88 5.67
CA VAL A 131 -21.46 15.74 6.21
C VAL A 131 -20.11 15.03 6.12
N PHE A 132 -20.02 13.79 6.61
CA PHE A 132 -18.79 13.02 6.58
C PHE A 132 -18.43 12.58 5.17
N ARG A 133 -19.42 12.22 4.33
CA ARG A 133 -19.21 11.97 2.89
C ARG A 133 -18.49 13.13 2.21
N LYS A 134 -19.00 14.36 2.37
CA LYS A 134 -18.36 15.55 1.78
C LYS A 134 -16.95 15.79 2.34
N TRP A 135 -16.75 15.54 3.63
CA TRP A 135 -15.45 15.70 4.27
C TRP A 135 -14.42 14.68 3.76
N VAL A 136 -14.77 13.39 3.72
CA VAL A 136 -13.86 12.34 3.23
C VAL A 136 -13.57 12.52 1.74
N LEU A 137 -14.56 12.84 0.90
CA LEU A 137 -14.32 13.11 -0.52
C LEU A 137 -13.41 14.33 -0.73
N LYS A 138 -13.54 15.35 0.11
CA LYS A 138 -12.64 16.52 0.09
C LYS A 138 -11.21 16.15 0.49
N GLN A 139 -11.02 15.26 1.47
CA GLN A 139 -9.71 14.80 1.92
C GLN A 139 -9.04 13.82 0.93
N SER A 140 -9.80 12.84 0.44
CA SER A 140 -9.36 11.84 -0.54
C SER A 140 -9.11 12.45 -1.93
N GLY A 141 -9.58 13.68 -2.16
CA GLY A 141 -9.49 14.40 -3.42
C GLY A 141 -10.54 13.94 -4.44
N THR A 142 -11.13 14.90 -5.15
CA THR A 142 -12.12 14.68 -6.23
C THR A 142 -11.66 13.68 -7.29
N HIS A 143 -10.34 13.52 -7.45
CA HIS A 143 -9.72 12.58 -8.37
C HIS A 143 -10.02 11.12 -8.04
N THR A 144 -10.05 10.74 -6.77
CA THR A 144 -10.26 9.35 -6.33
C THR A 144 -11.69 8.92 -6.60
N GLU A 145 -12.64 9.83 -6.40
CA GLU A 145 -14.06 9.63 -6.73
C GLU A 145 -14.23 9.41 -8.23
N THR A 146 -13.76 10.35 -9.07
CA THR A 146 -13.85 10.24 -10.54
C THR A 146 -13.18 8.96 -11.05
N LEU A 147 -12.06 8.56 -10.44
CA LEU A 147 -11.37 7.32 -10.79
C LEU A 147 -12.25 6.09 -10.58
N ILE A 148 -12.87 5.98 -9.42
CA ILE A 148 -13.67 4.81 -9.07
C ILE A 148 -14.99 4.82 -9.84
N THR A 149 -15.62 5.98 -10.04
CA THR A 149 -16.82 6.10 -10.87
C THR A 149 -16.55 5.69 -12.32
N LYS A 150 -15.38 6.05 -12.89
CA LYS A 150 -15.04 5.76 -14.29
C LYS A 150 -14.50 4.34 -14.51
N TYR A 151 -13.63 3.87 -13.62
CA TYR A 151 -12.88 2.62 -13.81
C TYR A 151 -13.38 1.45 -12.94
N GLY A 152 -14.20 1.72 -11.90
CA GLY A 152 -14.79 0.70 -11.04
C GLY A 152 -13.75 -0.27 -10.48
N ILE A 153 -13.85 -1.55 -10.86
CA ILE A 153 -12.92 -2.62 -10.46
C ILE A 153 -11.46 -2.26 -10.78
N TRP A 154 -11.21 -1.70 -11.96
CA TRP A 154 -9.86 -1.41 -12.44
C TRP A 154 -9.16 -0.35 -11.60
N ALA A 155 -9.90 0.59 -11.02
CA ALA A 155 -9.32 1.58 -10.10
C ALA A 155 -8.67 0.90 -8.88
N ILE A 156 -9.35 -0.10 -8.32
CA ILE A 156 -8.89 -0.86 -7.15
C ILE A 156 -7.72 -1.78 -7.55
N VAL A 157 -7.79 -2.46 -8.69
CA VAL A 157 -6.70 -3.31 -9.19
C VAL A 157 -5.41 -2.51 -9.40
N ILE A 158 -5.50 -1.36 -10.07
CA ILE A 158 -4.35 -0.47 -10.31
C ILE A 158 -3.80 0.05 -8.98
N SER A 159 -4.67 0.45 -8.04
CA SER A 159 -4.25 0.86 -6.71
C SER A 159 -3.57 -0.25 -5.93
N GLY A 160 -4.03 -1.49 -6.07
CA GLY A 160 -3.50 -2.62 -5.33
C GLY A 160 -2.12 -3.06 -5.80
N LEU A 161 -1.77 -2.76 -7.06
CA LEU A 161 -0.42 -2.99 -7.63
C LEU A 161 0.53 -1.82 -7.43
N THR A 162 0.01 -0.60 -7.36
CA THR A 162 0.81 0.62 -7.14
C THR A 162 1.01 0.88 -5.64
N PRO A 163 2.03 1.67 -5.24
CA PRO A 163 2.22 2.14 -3.87
C PRO A 163 1.25 3.28 -3.54
N LEU A 164 0.10 3.35 -4.22
CA LEU A 164 -0.98 4.26 -3.87
C LEU A 164 -1.65 3.76 -2.59
N PRO A 165 -2.21 4.67 -1.76
CA PRO A 165 -2.86 4.27 -0.52
C PRO A 165 -4.13 3.46 -0.84
N PHE A 166 -3.99 2.14 -0.77
CA PHE A 166 -5.02 1.17 -1.11
C PHE A 166 -6.27 1.35 -0.23
N SER A 167 -6.06 1.60 1.07
CA SER A 167 -7.11 1.88 2.05
C SER A 167 -7.98 3.09 1.66
N THR A 168 -7.38 4.16 1.11
CA THR A 168 -8.12 5.33 0.60
C THR A 168 -9.04 4.96 -0.55
N ILE A 169 -8.53 4.18 -1.51
CA ILE A 169 -9.31 3.76 -2.69
C ILE A 169 -10.44 2.83 -2.29
N CYS A 170 -10.22 1.89 -1.38
CA CYS A 170 -11.27 1.02 -0.85
C CYS A 170 -12.32 1.79 -0.04
N THR A 171 -11.91 2.76 0.78
CA THR A 171 -12.83 3.63 1.53
C THR A 171 -13.72 4.45 0.60
N VAL A 172 -13.13 5.09 -0.42
CA VAL A 172 -13.92 5.86 -1.41
C VAL A 172 -14.82 4.93 -2.23
N ALA A 173 -14.38 3.71 -2.55
CA ALA A 173 -15.21 2.70 -3.20
C ALA A 173 -16.45 2.33 -2.38
N GLY A 174 -16.34 2.36 -1.04
CA GLY A 174 -17.47 2.22 -0.13
C GLY A 174 -18.42 3.41 -0.19
N ILE A 175 -17.89 4.64 -0.21
CA ILE A 175 -18.66 5.88 -0.29
C ILE A 175 -19.46 5.99 -1.58
N VAL A 176 -18.88 5.56 -2.71
CA VAL A 176 -19.57 5.55 -4.01
C VAL A 176 -20.41 4.29 -4.25
N GLU A 177 -20.58 3.46 -3.22
CA GLU A 177 -21.44 2.28 -3.21
C GLU A 177 -21.08 1.24 -4.30
N LEU A 178 -19.78 1.06 -4.56
CA LEU A 178 -19.32 0.02 -5.47
C LEU A 178 -19.76 -1.36 -4.96
N LYS A 179 -20.17 -2.26 -5.86
CA LYS A 179 -20.66 -3.60 -5.49
C LYS A 179 -19.60 -4.37 -4.70
N VAL A 180 -20.00 -5.01 -3.61
CA VAL A 180 -19.09 -5.73 -2.69
C VAL A 180 -18.16 -6.72 -3.41
N HIS A 181 -18.70 -7.52 -4.34
CA HIS A 181 -17.90 -8.50 -5.08
C HIS A 181 -16.85 -7.86 -5.99
N HIS A 182 -17.08 -6.64 -6.49
CA HIS A 182 -16.06 -5.90 -7.26
C HIS A 182 -14.85 -5.57 -6.38
N VAL A 183 -15.09 -5.16 -5.14
CA VAL A 183 -14.03 -4.82 -4.18
C VAL A 183 -13.28 -6.06 -3.72
N LEU A 184 -14.00 -7.14 -3.39
CA LEU A 184 -13.36 -8.39 -2.96
C LEU A 184 -12.49 -8.99 -4.08
N LEU A 185 -13.01 -9.10 -5.31
CA LEU A 185 -12.27 -9.65 -6.44
C LEU A 185 -11.04 -8.79 -6.78
N SER A 186 -11.18 -7.47 -6.78
CA SER A 186 -10.04 -6.58 -7.05
C SER A 186 -9.01 -6.60 -5.93
N SER A 187 -9.42 -6.79 -4.68
CA SER A 187 -8.50 -6.89 -3.53
C SER A 187 -7.64 -8.14 -3.56
N LEU A 188 -8.04 -9.19 -4.29
CA LEU A 188 -7.20 -10.38 -4.48
C LEU A 188 -5.87 -10.07 -5.20
N ILE A 189 -5.78 -8.93 -5.91
CA ILE A 189 -4.51 -8.47 -6.51
C ILE A 189 -3.41 -8.28 -5.46
N ARG A 190 -3.77 -8.09 -4.19
CA ARG A 190 -2.83 -7.95 -3.08
C ARG A 190 -1.98 -9.20 -2.89
N TYR A 191 -2.54 -10.40 -3.08
CA TYR A 191 -1.75 -11.65 -3.05
C TYR A 191 -0.68 -11.67 -4.15
N VAL A 192 -1.04 -11.19 -5.35
CA VAL A 192 -0.10 -11.08 -6.47
C VAL A 192 1.01 -10.08 -6.14
N ARG A 193 0.67 -8.92 -5.57
CA ARG A 193 1.67 -7.94 -5.11
C ARG A 193 2.63 -8.54 -4.08
N MET A 194 2.13 -9.26 -3.07
CA MET A 194 3.00 -9.89 -2.06
C MET A 194 3.92 -10.94 -2.71
N GLY A 195 3.42 -11.73 -3.65
CA GLY A 195 4.25 -12.68 -4.40
C GLY A 195 5.35 -12.00 -5.22
N ILE A 196 5.04 -10.91 -5.93
CA ILE A 196 6.03 -10.15 -6.70
C ILE A 196 7.12 -9.57 -5.79
N TYR A 197 6.74 -8.97 -4.67
CA TYR A 197 7.69 -8.36 -3.74
C TYR A 197 8.58 -9.44 -3.09
N TYR A 198 8.00 -10.58 -2.70
CA TYR A 198 8.76 -11.72 -2.21
C TYR A 198 9.83 -12.15 -3.23
N LEU A 199 9.47 -12.30 -4.51
CA LEU A 199 10.44 -12.69 -5.55
C LEU A 199 11.57 -11.66 -5.71
N ILE A 200 11.26 -10.37 -5.60
CA ILE A 200 12.26 -9.30 -5.65
C ILE A 200 13.23 -9.40 -4.46
N PHE A 201 12.72 -9.58 -3.24
CA PHE A 201 13.55 -9.66 -2.04
C PHE A 201 14.35 -10.97 -1.98
N ALA A 202 13.71 -12.12 -2.23
CA ALA A 202 14.36 -13.42 -2.24
C ALA A 202 15.43 -13.52 -3.33
N GLY A 203 15.14 -12.99 -4.53
CA GLY A 203 16.12 -12.92 -5.62
C GLY A 203 17.36 -12.09 -5.27
N LEU A 204 17.21 -11.04 -4.45
CA LEU A 204 18.32 -10.20 -4.04
C LEU A 204 19.19 -10.86 -2.95
N ILE A 205 18.58 -11.61 -2.01
CA ILE A 205 19.30 -12.35 -0.97
C ILE A 205 20.18 -13.45 -1.59
N VAL A 206 19.75 -14.04 -2.71
CA VAL A 206 20.55 -15.05 -3.43
C VAL A 206 21.71 -14.43 -4.21
N ILE A 207 21.64 -13.13 -4.53
CA ILE A 207 22.65 -12.41 -5.33
C ILE A 207 23.66 -11.65 -4.44
N GLY A 208 23.29 -11.30 -3.20
CA GLY A 208 24.11 -10.52 -2.25
C GLY A 208 24.83 -11.37 -1.22
#